data_AF-A0A2V1B860-F1
#
_entry.id   AF-A0A2V1B860-F1
#
_cell.length_a   1.000
_cell.length_b   1.000
_cell.length_c   1.000
_cell.angle_alpha   90.00
_cell.angle_beta   90.00
_cell.angle_gamma   90.00
#
_symmetry.space_group_name_H-M   'P 1'
#
loop_
_entity.id
_entity.type
_entity.pdbx_description
1 polymer ?
#
loop_
_entity_poly.entity_id
_entity_poly.type
_entity_poly.pdbx_seq_one_letter_code
_entity_poly.pdbx_strand_id
1 'polypeptide(L)'
;MSSTKGLQALVFGASGITGWAITNSALCYPTSTTFSRVVGLTSRPLSLEGSYLPVDSRLQLYSGLDLSKDAKTIAEYLKRVENISSITHVYFAAYVHRGWGDEDSEQKIKENVEFIVNAVAAVEEVTSNPPIPATPPFRPPRLIATLPV
;
A
#
# COMPACT_ATOMS: atom_id res chain seq x y z
N MET A 1 -9.00 -22.76 -19.27
CA MET A 1 -9.66 -22.90 -17.97
C MET A 1 -9.28 -21.68 -17.12
N SER A 2 -10.12 -20.64 -17.11
CA SER A 2 -9.90 -19.49 -16.23
C SER A 2 -10.33 -19.91 -14.82
N SER A 3 -9.37 -20.34 -14.00
CA SER A 3 -9.61 -20.49 -12.57
C SER A 3 -9.97 -19.11 -12.04
N THR A 4 -11.18 -18.93 -11.51
CA THR A 4 -11.60 -17.70 -10.85
C THR A 4 -10.62 -17.43 -9.70
N LYS A 5 -9.59 -16.61 -9.93
CA LYS A 5 -8.61 -16.26 -8.90
C LYS A 5 -9.37 -15.48 -7.83
N GLY A 6 -9.44 -16.02 -6.61
CA GLY A 6 -10.10 -15.35 -5.48
C GLY A 6 -9.44 -14.00 -5.19
N LEU A 7 -10.08 -13.16 -4.36
CA LEU A 7 -9.55 -11.84 -4.05
C LEU A 7 -8.14 -11.95 -3.45
N GLN A 8 -7.29 -10.97 -3.72
CA GLN A 8 -5.92 -10.91 -3.20
C GLN A 8 -5.62 -9.52 -2.67
N ALA A 9 -5.13 -9.45 -1.43
CA ALA A 9 -4.82 -8.21 -0.75
C ALA A 9 -3.32 -7.93 -0.75
N LEU A 10 -2.95 -6.68 -0.99
CA LEU A 10 -1.61 -6.13 -0.82
C LEU A 10 -1.67 -5.03 0.25
N VAL A 11 -0.87 -5.15 1.30
CA VAL A 11 -0.88 -4.22 2.44
C VAL A 11 0.49 -3.55 2.57
N PHE A 12 0.55 -2.24 2.28
CA PHE A 12 1.73 -1.42 2.56
C PHE A 12 1.76 -1.05 4.04
N GLY A 13 2.91 -1.23 4.69
CA GLY A 13 3.07 -0.91 6.10
C GLY A 13 2.51 -1.98 7.04
N ALA A 14 2.60 -3.26 6.66
CA ALA A 14 2.03 -4.40 7.41
C ALA A 14 2.60 -4.56 8.84
N SER A 15 3.72 -3.90 9.16
CA SER A 15 4.31 -3.88 10.51
C SER A 15 3.77 -2.76 11.40
N GLY A 16 3.05 -1.78 10.85
CA GLY A 16 2.45 -0.69 11.62
C GLY A 16 1.16 -1.14 12.29
N ILE A 17 0.67 -0.38 13.27
CA ILE A 17 -0.55 -0.73 14.03
C ILE A 17 -1.74 -1.00 13.09
N THR A 18 -2.00 -0.07 12.17
CA THR A 18 -3.10 -0.19 11.20
C THR A 18 -2.83 -1.29 10.16
N GLY A 19 -1.63 -1.34 9.60
CA GLY A 19 -1.28 -2.34 8.58
C GLY A 19 -1.35 -3.77 9.13
N TRP A 20 -0.84 -4.01 10.34
CA TRP A 20 -0.92 -5.31 11.01
C TRP A 20 -2.38 -5.73 11.21
N ALA A 21 -3.22 -4.84 11.71
CA ALA A 21 -4.63 -5.11 11.93
C ALA A 21 -5.37 -5.45 10.62
N ILE A 22 -5.07 -4.72 9.54
CA ILE A 22 -5.61 -5.02 8.20
C ILE A 22 -5.14 -6.39 7.72
N THR A 23 -3.83 -6.67 7.79
CA THR A 23 -3.27 -7.95 7.36
C THR A 23 -3.88 -9.13 8.12
N ASN A 24 -4.01 -9.02 9.44
CA ASN A 24 -4.62 -10.05 10.28
C ASN A 24 -6.11 -10.22 9.94
N SER A 25 -6.85 -9.12 9.81
CA SER A 25 -8.29 -9.16 9.53
C SER A 25 -8.58 -9.71 8.14
N ALA A 26 -7.74 -9.43 7.14
CA ALA A 26 -7.90 -9.93 5.77
C ALA A 26 -7.86 -11.47 5.69
N LEU A 27 -7.32 -12.15 6.71
CA LEU A 27 -7.27 -13.61 6.76
C LEU A 27 -8.58 -14.25 7.27
N CYS A 28 -9.42 -13.51 8.01
CA CYS A 28 -10.58 -14.07 8.68
C CYS A 28 -11.90 -13.31 8.43
N TYR A 29 -11.85 -12.08 7.92
CA TYR A 29 -13.02 -11.21 7.75
C TYR A 29 -13.28 -10.85 6.28
N PRO A 30 -14.56 -10.74 5.85
CA PRO A 30 -15.78 -11.16 6.55
C PRO A 30 -15.87 -12.68 6.78
N THR A 31 -15.18 -13.45 5.95
CA THR A 31 -14.99 -14.90 6.11
C THR A 31 -13.53 -15.27 5.84
N SER A 32 -13.09 -16.41 6.36
CA SER A 32 -11.74 -16.93 6.12
C SER A 32 -11.44 -17.27 4.66
N THR A 33 -12.42 -17.22 3.75
CA THR A 33 -12.21 -17.49 2.32
C THR A 33 -12.32 -16.23 1.46
N THR A 34 -12.45 -15.05 2.07
CA THR A 34 -12.61 -13.77 1.37
C THR A 34 -11.40 -13.49 0.49
N PHE A 35 -10.22 -13.47 1.10
CA PHE A 35 -8.95 -13.37 0.40
C PHE A 35 -8.32 -14.74 0.25
N SER A 36 -8.08 -15.13 -1.00
CA SER A 36 -7.29 -16.31 -1.34
C SER A 36 -5.81 -16.13 -1.03
N ARG A 37 -5.36 -14.87 -0.93
CA ARG A 37 -3.98 -14.50 -0.63
C ARG A 37 -3.89 -13.12 0.01
N VAL A 38 -2.98 -12.96 0.97
CA VAL A 38 -2.68 -11.68 1.64
C VAL A 38 -1.17 -11.47 1.62
N VAL A 39 -0.73 -10.34 1.07
CA VAL A 39 0.68 -9.96 0.99
C VAL A 39 0.91 -8.72 1.83
N GLY A 40 1.76 -8.82 2.86
CA GLY A 40 2.21 -7.70 3.67
C GLY A 40 3.57 -7.19 3.19
N LEU A 41 3.73 -5.87 3.13
CA LEU A 41 4.99 -5.20 2.81
C LEU A 41 5.48 -4.39 4.01
N THR A 42 6.76 -4.55 4.36
CA THR A 42 7.40 -3.81 5.45
C THR A 42 8.67 -3.11 4.97
N SER A 43 8.96 -1.95 5.54
CA SER A 43 10.20 -1.22 5.23
C SER A 43 11.40 -1.85 5.95
N ARG A 44 11.24 -2.21 7.22
CA ARG A 44 12.29 -2.81 8.04
C ARG A 44 12.24 -4.34 7.91
N PRO A 45 13.39 -5.04 8.05
CA PRO A 45 13.41 -6.48 8.19
C PRO A 45 12.46 -6.94 9.30
N LEU A 46 11.49 -7.78 8.95
CA LEU A 46 10.54 -8.36 9.87
C LEU A 46 10.24 -9.80 9.46
N SER A 47 10.54 -10.76 10.33
CA SER A 47 10.14 -12.15 10.13
C SER A 47 8.64 -12.33 10.40
N LEU A 48 8.04 -13.38 9.83
CA LEU A 48 6.63 -13.69 10.10
C LEU A 48 6.41 -13.94 11.60
N GLU A 49 7.29 -14.69 12.25
CA GLU A 49 7.26 -14.93 13.70
C GLU A 49 7.37 -13.61 14.50
N GLY A 50 8.32 -12.75 14.15
CA GLY A 50 8.49 -11.45 14.82
C GLY A 50 7.36 -10.45 14.56
N SER A 51 6.55 -10.69 13.52
CA SER A 51 5.38 -9.87 13.23
C SER A 51 4.17 -10.19 14.11
N TYR A 52 4.16 -11.33 14.81
CA TYR A 52 3.00 -11.85 15.55
C TYR A 52 1.72 -12.02 14.70
N LEU A 53 1.83 -11.99 13.37
CA LEU A 53 0.74 -12.38 12.48
C LEU A 53 0.49 -13.90 12.59
N PRO A 54 -0.75 -14.36 12.37
CA PRO A 54 -1.06 -15.78 12.41
C PRO A 54 -0.29 -16.55 11.34
N VAL A 55 0.08 -17.79 11.66
CA VAL A 55 0.68 -18.70 10.69
C VAL A 55 -0.42 -19.18 9.74
N ASP A 56 -0.43 -18.65 8.52
CA ASP A 56 -1.41 -18.97 7.48
C ASP A 56 -0.69 -19.15 6.14
N SER A 57 -1.02 -20.21 5.40
CA SER A 57 -0.38 -20.52 4.10
C SER A 57 -0.68 -19.48 3.02
N ARG A 58 -1.71 -18.65 3.21
CA ARG A 58 -2.11 -17.57 2.30
C ARG A 58 -1.38 -16.25 2.59
N LEU A 59 -0.73 -16.14 3.75
CA LEU A 59 -0.02 -14.94 4.17
C LEU A 59 1.44 -14.98 3.70
N GLN A 60 1.85 -13.93 3.00
CA GLN A 60 3.25 -13.71 2.62
C GLN A 60 3.71 -12.33 3.13
N LEU A 61 4.91 -12.26 3.70
CA LEU A 61 5.49 -11.03 4.21
C LEU A 61 6.80 -10.73 3.49
N TYR A 62 6.90 -9.55 2.88
CA TYR A 62 8.10 -9.08 2.17
C TYR A 62 8.66 -7.84 2.86
N SER A 63 9.93 -7.89 3.24
CA SER A 63 10.65 -6.82 3.92
C SER A 63 11.61 -6.06 3.01
N GLY A 64 11.91 -4.82 3.38
CA GLY A 64 12.92 -3.99 2.72
C GLY A 64 12.36 -3.02 1.68
N LEU A 65 11.05 -2.77 1.69
CA LEU A 65 10.45 -1.80 0.79
C LEU A 65 10.77 -0.36 1.24
N ASP A 66 11.51 0.37 0.41
CA ASP A 66 11.78 1.79 0.62
C ASP A 66 10.83 2.65 -0.23
N LEU A 67 9.81 3.23 0.42
CA LEU A 67 8.82 4.10 -0.23
C LEU A 67 9.35 5.50 -0.55
N SER A 68 10.54 5.86 -0.08
CA SER A 68 11.20 7.13 -0.47
C SER A 68 11.81 7.09 -1.86
N LYS A 69 11.79 5.92 -2.52
CA LYS A 69 12.23 5.77 -3.90
C LYS A 69 11.13 6.17 -4.89
N ASP A 70 11.54 6.32 -6.15
CA ASP A 70 10.62 6.56 -7.25
C ASP A 70 9.74 5.33 -7.55
N ALA A 71 8.65 5.55 -8.29
CA ALA A 71 7.69 4.51 -8.65
C ALA A 71 8.35 3.31 -9.36
N LYS A 72 9.32 3.57 -10.25
CA LYS A 72 10.01 2.50 -11.00
C LYS A 72 10.79 1.58 -10.07
N THR A 73 11.53 2.14 -9.11
CA THR A 73 12.30 1.35 -8.13
C THR A 73 11.36 0.54 -7.24
N ILE A 74 10.23 1.12 -6.84
CA ILE A 74 9.19 0.41 -6.08
C ILE A 74 8.59 -0.71 -6.93
N ALA A 75 8.31 -0.48 -8.21
CA ALA A 75 7.79 -1.50 -9.12
C ALA A 75 8.77 -2.67 -9.29
N GLU A 76 10.07 -2.40 -9.45
CA GLU A 76 11.11 -3.44 -9.49
C GLU A 76 11.17 -4.26 -8.19
N TYR A 77 10.95 -3.64 -7.03
CA TYR A 77 10.80 -4.38 -5.78
C TYR A 77 9.54 -5.26 -5.79
N LEU A 78 8.40 -4.71 -6.21
CA LEU A 78 7.11 -5.42 -6.25
C LEU A 78 7.12 -6.61 -7.22
N LYS A 79 7.95 -6.59 -8.27
CA LYS A 79 8.14 -7.73 -9.20
C LYS A 79 8.70 -8.99 -8.51
N ARG A 80 9.26 -8.87 -7.31
CA ARG A 80 9.70 -10.02 -6.48
C ARG A 80 8.55 -10.72 -5.79
N VAL A 81 7.40 -10.06 -5.66
CA VAL A 81 6.19 -10.65 -5.09
C VAL A 81 5.60 -11.59 -6.14
N GLU A 82 5.48 -12.86 -5.77
CA GLU A 82 4.93 -13.87 -6.67
C GLU A 82 3.53 -13.46 -7.18
N ASN A 83 3.24 -13.63 -8.47
CA ASN A 83 1.93 -13.32 -9.06
C ASN A 83 1.38 -11.93 -8.70
N ILE A 84 2.23 -10.91 -8.55
CA ILE A 84 1.82 -9.55 -8.13
C ILE A 84 0.74 -8.95 -9.04
N SER A 85 0.72 -9.30 -10.32
CA SER A 85 -0.29 -8.85 -11.28
C SER A 85 -1.71 -9.34 -10.99
N SER A 86 -1.87 -10.30 -10.08
CA SER A 86 -3.17 -10.83 -9.64
C SER A 86 -3.72 -10.15 -8.38
N ILE A 87 -3.03 -9.15 -7.83
CA ILE A 87 -3.53 -8.35 -6.72
C ILE A 87 -4.81 -7.62 -7.15
N THR A 88 -5.84 -7.68 -6.31
CA THR A 88 -7.13 -7.03 -6.58
C THR A 88 -7.41 -5.88 -5.62
N HIS A 89 -6.86 -5.92 -4.42
CA HIS A 89 -7.09 -4.92 -3.38
C HIS A 89 -5.76 -4.43 -2.82
N VAL A 90 -5.63 -3.12 -2.70
CA VAL A 90 -4.45 -2.46 -2.11
C VAL A 90 -4.89 -1.68 -0.88
N TYR A 91 -4.21 -1.92 0.23
CA TYR A 91 -4.36 -1.17 1.46
C TYR A 91 -3.06 -0.42 1.74
N PHE A 92 -3.14 0.91 1.81
CA PHE A 92 -1.99 1.75 2.11
C PHE A 92 -2.04 2.20 3.58
N ALA A 93 -1.19 1.62 4.41
CA ALA A 93 -1.10 1.91 5.84
C ALA A 93 0.35 2.24 6.26
N ALA A 94 1.10 2.89 5.37
CA ALA A 94 2.45 3.37 5.61
C ALA A 94 2.46 4.89 5.84
N TYR A 95 3.29 5.35 6.77
CA TYR A 95 3.48 6.77 7.08
C TYR A 95 4.89 6.97 7.64
N VAL A 96 5.53 8.10 7.31
CA VAL A 96 6.78 8.51 7.93
C VAL A 96 6.58 9.79 8.72
N HIS A 97 6.98 9.72 10.00
CA HIS A 97 7.08 10.87 10.88
C HIS A 97 8.56 11.19 11.09
N ARG A 98 9.04 12.32 10.55
CA ARG A 98 10.40 12.81 10.79
C ARG A 98 10.34 14.06 11.67
N GLY A 99 10.74 13.92 12.94
CA GLY A 99 10.77 15.02 13.90
C GLY A 99 9.40 15.38 14.49
N TRP A 100 9.41 16.12 15.59
CA TRP A 100 8.22 16.56 16.33
C TRP A 100 7.99 18.07 16.11
N GLY A 101 6.73 18.51 16.12
CA GLY A 101 6.36 19.92 15.92
C GLY A 101 6.05 20.29 14.46
N ASP A 102 5.71 21.57 14.25
CA ASP A 102 5.18 22.10 12.97
C ASP A 102 6.27 22.55 11.98
N GLU A 103 7.52 22.57 12.41
CA GLU A 103 8.68 22.78 11.54
C GLU A 103 8.66 21.75 10.40
N ASP A 104 8.90 22.21 9.17
CA ASP A 104 8.90 21.39 7.95
C ASP A 104 7.59 20.64 7.65
N SER A 105 6.45 21.12 8.16
CA SER A 105 5.12 20.52 7.89
C SER A 105 4.82 20.35 6.39
N GLU A 106 5.16 21.33 5.56
CA GLU A 106 5.00 21.22 4.10
C GLU A 106 5.86 20.09 3.50
N GLN A 107 7.11 19.95 3.96
CA GLN A 107 8.01 18.90 3.50
C GLN A 107 7.53 17.51 3.96
N LYS A 108 7.00 17.39 5.19
CA LYS A 108 6.38 16.16 5.71
C LYS A 108 5.16 15.74 4.91
N ILE A 109 4.30 16.71 4.56
CA ILE A 109 3.14 16.48 3.69
C ILE A 109 3.63 16.01 2.32
N LYS A 110 4.59 16.72 1.72
CA LYS A 110 5.15 16.38 0.42
C LYS A 110 5.74 14.96 0.39
N GLU A 111 6.55 14.58 1.38
CA GLU A 111 7.17 13.24 1.45
C GLU A 111 6.08 12.14 1.53
N ASN A 112 5.07 12.30 2.38
CA ASN A 112 4.01 11.29 2.51
C ASN A 112 3.07 11.25 1.29
N VAL A 113 2.84 12.39 0.61
CA VAL A 113 2.14 12.43 -0.67
C VAL A 113 2.93 11.69 -1.74
N GLU A 114 4.24 11.94 -1.84
CA GLU A 114 5.13 11.26 -2.79
C GLU A 114 5.15 9.74 -2.54
N PHE A 115 5.12 9.29 -1.28
CA PHE A 115 5.06 7.85 -0.97
C PHE A 115 3.80 7.19 -1.54
N ILE A 116 2.64 7.82 -1.37
CA ILE A 116 1.37 7.28 -1.88
C ILE A 116 1.36 7.32 -3.41
N VAL A 117 1.74 8.45 -4.01
CA VAL A 117 1.76 8.61 -5.47
C VAL A 117 2.69 7.58 -6.12
N ASN A 118 3.91 7.42 -5.59
CA ASN A 118 4.87 6.47 -6.14
C ASN A 118 4.43 5.02 -5.92
N ALA A 119 3.83 4.70 -4.77
CA ALA A 119 3.32 3.36 -4.51
C ALA A 119 2.16 2.99 -5.44
N VAL A 120 1.22 3.91 -5.68
CA VAL A 120 0.10 3.69 -6.60
C VAL A 120 0.62 3.50 -8.03
N ALA A 121 1.48 4.39 -8.51
CA ALA A 121 2.07 4.28 -9.85
C ALA A 121 2.86 2.97 -10.03
N ALA A 122 3.58 2.54 -8.99
CA ALA A 122 4.31 1.28 -9.02
C ALA A 122 3.39 0.06 -9.05
N VAL A 123 2.29 0.08 -8.27
CA VAL A 123 1.28 -0.98 -8.32
C VAL A 123 0.64 -1.02 -9.71
N GLU A 124 0.24 0.12 -10.25
CA GLU A 124 -0.31 0.21 -11.60
C GLU A 124 0.66 -0.38 -12.64
N GLU A 125 1.96 -0.09 -12.55
CA GLU A 125 2.97 -0.68 -13.45
C GLU A 125 2.97 -2.22 -13.40
N VAL A 126 2.89 -2.81 -12.20
CA VAL A 126 3.00 -4.28 -12.03
C VAL A 126 1.67 -5.03 -12.14
N THR A 127 0.53 -4.34 -12.01
CA THR A 127 -0.82 -4.93 -12.14
C THR A 127 -1.48 -4.63 -13.48
N SER A 128 -0.93 -3.72 -14.29
CA SER A 128 -1.58 -3.29 -15.53
C SER A 128 -1.81 -4.43 -16.53
N ASN A 129 -3.10 -4.64 -16.79
CA ASN A 129 -3.71 -4.70 -18.12
C ASN A 129 -5.17 -4.20 -18.01
N PRO A 130 -5.75 -3.34 -18.89
CA PRO A 130 -5.30 -2.06 -19.48
C PRO A 130 -5.56 -0.86 -18.50
N PRO A 131 -5.24 0.40 -18.88
CA PRO A 131 -5.16 1.53 -17.94
C PRO A 131 -6.53 1.91 -17.37
N ILE A 132 -6.58 2.19 -16.07
CA ILE A 132 -7.62 3.06 -15.51
C ILE A 132 -7.50 4.40 -16.26
N PRO A 133 -8.57 4.95 -16.85
CA PRO A 133 -8.49 6.22 -17.56
C PRO A 133 -7.89 7.26 -16.64
N ALA A 134 -6.80 7.89 -17.10
CA ALA A 134 -5.98 8.81 -16.32
C ALA A 134 -6.85 9.74 -15.48
N THR A 135 -6.77 9.58 -14.15
CA THR A 135 -7.43 10.53 -13.25
C THR A 135 -6.85 11.91 -13.53
N PRO A 136 -7.69 12.94 -13.77
CA PRO A 136 -7.20 14.29 -13.99
C PRO A 136 -6.35 14.73 -12.80
N PRO A 137 -5.34 15.60 -13.02
CA PRO A 137 -4.48 16.08 -11.95
C PRO A 137 -5.33 16.66 -10.82
N PHE A 138 -5.01 16.26 -9.59
CA PHE A 138 -5.66 16.76 -8.37
C PHE A 138 -5.67 18.29 -8.41
N ARG A 139 -6.87 18.88 -8.56
CA ARG A 139 -7.06 20.31 -8.38
C ARG A 139 -7.37 20.56 -6.91
N PRO A 140 -6.51 21.25 -6.15
CA PRO A 140 -6.87 21.67 -4.81
C PRO A 140 -8.13 22.54 -4.86
N PRO A 141 -9.00 22.48 -3.84
CA PRO A 141 -10.20 23.31 -3.78
C PRO A 141 -9.80 24.79 -3.87
N ARG A 142 -10.41 25.52 -4.81
CA ARG A 142 -10.27 26.98 -4.84
C ARG A 142 -10.87 27.54 -3.56
N LEU A 143 -10.08 28.29 -2.80
CA LEU A 143 -10.61 29.12 -1.70
C LEU A 143 -11.74 29.96 -2.28
N ILE A 144 -12.97 29.77 -1.77
CA ILE A 144 -14.08 30.65 -2.08
C ILE A 144 -13.73 31.97 -1.41
N ALA A 145 -13.32 32.96 -2.21
CA ALA A 145 -13.13 34.32 -1.74
C ALA A 145 -14.45 34.78 -1.11
N THR A 146 -14.34 35.25 0.13
CA THR A 146 -15.40 35.82 0.97
C THR A 146 -16.33 36.75 0.19
N LEU A 147 -17.64 36.52 0.30
CA LEU A 147 -18.66 37.48 -0.09
C LEU A 147 -18.56 38.73 0.82
N PRO A 148 -18.64 39.95 0.28
CA PRO A 148 -18.72 41.14 1.11
C PRO A 148 -20.08 41.19 1.83
N VAL A 149 -20.03 41.62 3.09
CA VAL A 149 -21.17 41.85 3.99
C VAL A 149 -22.01 43.03 3.50
#